data_AF-G0A4D2-F1
#
_entry.id   AF-G0A4D2-F1
#
_cell.length_a   1.000
_cell.length_b   1.000
_cell.length_c   1.000
_cell.angle_alpha   90.00
_cell.angle_beta   90.00
_cell.angle_gamma   90.00
#
_symmetry.space_group_name_H-M   'P 1'
#
loop_
_entity.id
_entity.type
_entity.pdbx_description
1 polymer ?
#
loop_
_entity_poly.entity_id
_entity_poly.type
_entity_poly.pdbx_seq_one_letter_code
_entity_poly.pdbx_strand_id
1 'polypeptide(L)'
;MTTRIKRPNQDQLKDLLLEGHFKSDTDQADLAASDPIMPAQLLLTLAQIKTYDHNPRRERNPAYDDIKASIREQRGLNNPFTVTLRPGEERYMIQSGGNTRLAILNELYAETGDEAFNTVHCLYVPWQSEAAVLSAHLIENELRGEMSLIDKAYAVRELQHQLETEFRESFSRTEFCKRIKALGYSLSRRHLIRFEYALELDQLIPNTLRNGLGANRIDVIKNTEKAYKRVCQDKSEQFAALFAHTLSSFDDEQWDFDAVRRELDKQLAPILNISANRLRLEIDALLFNQSAIDDDWPDDPGRLSADVSAKSPAHTHNQDESARDIPQTDYQQLQIPGAPRQHHPSSVASNQLKQPANIQALYEQTYGLAKRIAASIQLEASVLPISQGLGFIVEKPAAAFTAHDTWGIWWLLLGISEQIVSPERFPFWQQTALYQLYQLEDADQLQRLVGPAPSLSHYPHEVLQNVDIVNDPVFADICQLIETCRLIRQQFSSTQLWPAGPS
;
A
#
# COMPACT_ATOMS: atom_id res chain seq x y z
N MET A 1 61.22 12.65 58.69
CA MET A 1 60.36 13.77 59.14
C MET A 1 59.11 13.75 58.27
N THR A 2 57.91 13.73 58.85
CA THR A 2 56.63 13.68 58.11
C THR A 2 56.07 15.09 57.93
N THR A 3 56.11 15.61 56.70
CA THR A 3 55.58 16.93 56.34
C THR A 3 54.05 16.90 56.31
N ARG A 4 53.42 17.54 57.30
CA ARG A 4 51.97 17.57 57.48
C ARG A 4 51.34 18.56 56.49
N ILE A 5 50.86 18.06 55.35
CA ILE A 5 50.15 18.86 54.35
C ILE A 5 48.94 19.53 55.01
N LYS A 6 48.93 20.87 54.99
CA LYS A 6 47.88 21.70 55.57
C LYS A 6 46.82 21.94 54.48
N ARG A 7 45.54 21.72 54.78
CA ARG A 7 44.46 22.02 53.81
C ARG A 7 44.45 23.53 53.51
N PRO A 8 44.32 23.96 52.24
CA PRO A 8 44.24 25.37 51.89
C PRO A 8 43.01 26.05 52.51
N ASN A 9 43.10 27.35 52.77
CA ASN A 9 41.95 28.16 53.18
C ASN A 9 41.01 28.46 51.98
N GLN A 10 39.78 28.89 52.25
CA GLN A 10 38.76 29.17 51.23
C GLN A 10 39.20 30.23 50.21
N ASP A 11 39.99 31.23 50.61
CA ASP A 11 40.53 32.25 49.69
C ASP A 11 41.65 31.68 48.81
N GLN A 12 42.53 30.84 49.38
CA GLN A 12 43.56 30.13 48.60
C GLN A 12 42.94 29.13 47.60
N LEU A 13 41.76 28.60 47.89
CA LEU A 13 40.96 27.80 46.95
C LEU A 13 40.31 28.66 45.85
N LYS A 14 39.93 29.91 46.13
CA LYS A 14 39.50 30.84 45.08
C LYS A 14 40.66 31.22 44.17
N ASP A 15 41.82 31.53 44.73
CA ASP A 15 43.01 31.89 43.95
C ASP A 15 43.43 30.71 43.05
N LEU A 16 43.48 29.47 43.56
CA LEU A 16 43.74 28.27 42.73
C LEU A 16 42.66 27.98 41.66
N LEU A 17 41.45 28.54 41.79
CA LEU A 17 40.37 28.42 40.79
C LEU A 17 40.35 29.61 39.81
N LEU A 18 41.06 30.69 40.12
CA LEU A 18 41.22 31.88 39.28
C LEU A 18 42.57 31.87 38.53
N GLU A 19 43.57 31.15 39.05
CA GLU A 19 44.77 30.73 38.30
C GLU A 19 44.37 29.73 37.21
N GLY A 20 43.94 30.27 36.07
CA GLY A 20 43.51 29.52 34.88
C GLY A 20 44.65 28.70 34.27
N HIS A 21 44.92 27.53 34.82
CA HIS A 21 45.89 26.53 34.34
C HIS A 21 45.45 25.80 33.05
N PHE A 22 44.87 26.56 32.11
CA PHE A 22 44.62 26.16 30.72
C PHE A 22 45.40 27.07 29.76
N LYS A 23 46.71 27.21 30.02
CA LYS A 23 47.68 27.53 28.98
C LYS A 23 48.36 26.24 28.54
N SER A 24 48.01 25.77 27.35
CA SER A 24 48.79 24.78 26.62
C SER A 24 50.02 25.47 26.04
N ASP A 25 51.12 25.52 26.79
CA ASP A 25 52.44 25.91 26.26
C ASP A 25 52.95 24.82 25.31
N THR A 26 52.36 24.74 24.12
CA THR A 26 52.76 23.84 23.04
C THR A 26 52.27 24.39 21.69
N ASP A 27 52.73 25.60 21.35
CA ASP A 27 52.68 26.06 19.97
C ASP A 27 53.47 25.10 19.06
N GLN A 28 52.93 24.84 17.87
CA GLN A 28 53.60 24.18 16.73
C GLN A 28 54.13 22.76 16.96
N ALA A 29 53.19 21.82 17.09
CA ALA A 29 53.33 20.51 16.45
C ALA A 29 51.99 20.16 15.77
N ASP A 30 52.03 19.57 14.57
CA ASP A 30 50.85 19.15 13.80
C ASP A 30 50.17 17.90 14.40
N LEU A 31 49.62 18.06 15.61
CA LEU A 31 48.65 17.14 16.17
C LEU A 31 47.31 17.44 15.53
N ALA A 32 47.05 16.78 14.40
CA ALA A 32 45.72 16.77 13.76
C ALA A 32 44.66 16.50 14.83
N ALA A 33 43.72 17.43 14.98
CA ALA A 33 42.74 17.41 16.06
C ALA A 33 41.83 16.19 15.89
N SER A 34 42.11 15.13 16.67
CA SER A 34 41.40 13.86 16.60
C SER A 34 39.90 14.08 16.76
N ASP A 35 39.12 13.67 15.75
CA ASP A 35 37.68 13.91 15.70
C ASP A 35 36.98 13.42 16.97
N PRO A 36 35.99 14.17 17.48
CA PRO A 36 35.33 13.82 18.72
C PRO A 36 34.63 12.45 18.58
N ILE A 37 35.03 11.50 19.42
CA ILE A 37 34.52 10.12 19.43
C ILE A 37 33.04 10.06 19.89
N MET A 38 32.49 11.18 20.38
CA MET A 38 31.11 11.34 20.84
C MET A 38 30.44 12.53 20.13
N PRO A 39 29.10 12.59 20.07
CA PRO A 39 28.40 13.73 19.51
C PRO A 39 28.77 15.06 20.20
N ALA A 40 29.00 16.10 19.40
CA ALA A 40 29.53 17.38 19.87
C ALA A 40 28.87 18.56 19.14
N GLN A 41 28.76 19.72 19.80
CA GLN A 41 28.35 20.95 19.11
C GLN A 41 29.57 21.64 18.54
N LEU A 42 29.52 21.95 17.25
CA LEU A 42 30.55 22.67 16.50
C LEU A 42 29.98 23.98 15.94
N LEU A 43 30.86 24.96 15.77
CA LEU A 43 30.60 26.16 14.96
C LEU A 43 31.47 26.03 13.71
N LEU A 44 30.86 25.97 12.53
CA LEU A 44 31.54 25.69 11.26
C LEU A 44 31.21 26.76 10.22
N THR A 45 32.17 27.01 9.32
CA THR A 45 31.94 27.84 8.12
C THR A 45 31.38 27.01 6.97
N LEU A 46 30.70 27.64 6.01
CA LEU A 46 30.16 26.93 4.83
C LEU A 46 31.24 26.18 4.05
N ALA A 47 32.48 26.71 3.98
CA ALA A 47 33.59 26.06 3.30
C ALA A 47 34.01 24.72 3.92
N GLN A 48 33.77 24.53 5.23
CA GLN A 48 34.08 23.31 5.97
C GLN A 48 32.98 22.24 5.85
N ILE A 49 31.84 22.55 5.22
CA ILE A 49 30.69 21.64 5.09
C ILE A 49 30.40 21.35 3.61
N LYS A 50 30.13 20.09 3.27
CA LYS A 50 29.54 19.70 1.98
C LYS A 50 28.17 19.03 2.14
N THR A 51 27.39 19.08 1.07
CA THR A 51 26.17 18.27 0.91
C THR A 51 26.51 16.78 0.92
N TYR A 52 25.55 15.94 1.30
CA TYR A 52 25.66 14.49 1.13
C TYR A 52 25.61 14.12 -0.36
N ASP A 53 26.58 13.33 -0.82
CA ASP A 53 26.79 13.03 -2.24
C ASP A 53 25.68 12.13 -2.82
N HIS A 54 25.25 11.09 -2.08
CA HIS A 54 24.20 10.16 -2.49
C HIS A 54 22.80 10.63 -2.05
N ASN A 55 22.46 11.90 -2.31
CA ASN A 55 21.19 12.49 -1.91
C ASN A 55 19.98 11.70 -2.50
N PRO A 56 19.06 11.18 -1.67
CA PRO A 56 17.88 10.43 -2.15
C PRO A 56 16.98 11.19 -3.12
N ARG A 57 16.90 12.53 -2.98
CA ARG A 57 16.10 13.38 -3.87
C ARG A 57 16.94 13.87 -5.04
N ARG A 58 16.49 13.56 -6.26
CA ARG A 58 17.17 13.93 -7.51
C ARG A 58 16.68 15.27 -8.07
N GLU A 59 15.46 15.68 -7.75
CA GLU A 59 14.83 16.93 -8.23
C GLU A 59 14.99 18.12 -7.24
N ARG A 60 14.80 19.35 -7.72
CA ARG A 60 14.83 20.56 -6.87
C ARG A 60 13.65 20.51 -5.89
N ASN A 61 13.87 20.84 -4.62
CA ASN A 61 12.79 20.94 -3.64
C ASN A 61 11.75 21.98 -4.13
N PRO A 62 10.44 21.67 -4.24
CA PRO A 62 9.43 22.66 -4.61
C PRO A 62 9.38 23.84 -3.63
N ALA A 63 9.61 23.60 -2.34
CA ALA A 63 9.64 24.64 -1.29
C ALA A 63 11.00 25.37 -1.20
N TYR A 64 11.92 25.23 -2.18
CA TYR A 64 13.26 25.84 -2.12
C TYR A 64 13.18 27.37 -1.90
N ASP A 65 12.34 28.05 -2.67
CA ASP A 65 12.29 29.51 -2.68
C ASP A 65 11.60 30.07 -1.41
N ASP A 66 10.64 29.33 -0.83
CA ASP A 66 10.05 29.62 0.49
C ASP A 66 11.08 29.43 1.62
N ILE A 67 11.87 28.35 1.58
CA ILE A 67 12.95 28.11 2.53
C ILE A 67 14.03 29.20 2.41
N LYS A 68 14.33 29.67 1.18
CA LYS A 68 15.26 30.79 0.94
C LYS A 68 14.74 32.10 1.49
N ALA A 69 13.45 32.41 1.33
CA ALA A 69 12.82 33.57 1.96
C ALA A 69 12.92 33.48 3.50
N SER A 70 12.52 32.35 4.08
CA SER A 70 12.53 32.11 5.53
C SER A 70 13.93 32.24 6.16
N ILE A 71 14.98 31.67 5.52
CA ILE A 71 16.37 31.80 5.99
C ILE A 71 16.87 33.24 5.86
N ARG A 72 16.50 33.97 4.78
CA ARG A 72 16.87 35.38 4.58
C ARG A 72 16.21 36.30 5.62
N GLU A 73 14.95 36.05 5.98
CA GLU A 73 14.24 36.78 7.05
C GLU A 73 14.83 36.50 8.44
N GLN A 74 15.17 35.24 8.72
CA GLN A 74 15.75 34.81 10.00
C GLN A 74 17.25 35.19 10.15
N ARG A 75 17.91 35.63 9.07
CA ARG A 75 19.36 35.86 8.99
C ARG A 75 20.21 34.66 9.46
N GLY A 76 19.76 33.45 9.15
CA GLY A 76 20.44 32.22 9.59
C GLY A 76 19.51 31.02 9.70
N LEU A 77 19.87 30.08 10.57
CA LEU A 77 19.14 28.83 10.82
C LEU A 77 18.72 28.69 12.27
N ASN A 78 17.41 28.54 12.52
CA ASN A 78 16.88 28.18 13.84
C ASN A 78 17.24 26.75 14.25
N ASN A 79 17.29 25.80 13.31
CA ASN A 79 17.65 24.40 13.58
C ASN A 79 19.08 24.11 13.06
N PRO A 80 20.02 23.66 13.91
CA PRO A 80 21.39 23.36 13.50
C PRO A 80 21.46 22.23 12.45
N PHE A 81 22.59 22.11 11.78
CA PHE A 81 22.87 20.96 10.90
C PHE A 81 23.36 19.75 11.69
N THR A 82 22.84 18.56 11.40
CA THR A 82 23.52 17.32 11.79
C THR A 82 24.61 17.03 10.77
N VAL A 83 25.86 16.93 11.23
CA VAL A 83 27.03 16.69 10.37
C VAL A 83 27.82 15.46 10.84
N THR A 84 28.59 14.87 9.94
CA THR A 84 29.52 13.76 10.20
C THR A 84 30.77 13.93 9.35
N LEU A 85 31.84 13.17 9.60
CA LEU A 85 33.06 13.20 8.78
C LEU A 85 33.31 11.83 8.15
N ARG A 86 33.24 11.71 6.82
CA ARG A 86 33.55 10.45 6.13
C ARG A 86 35.06 10.16 6.27
N PRO A 87 35.47 8.93 6.63
CA PRO A 87 36.89 8.60 6.76
C PRO A 87 37.70 8.92 5.50
N GLY A 88 38.73 9.76 5.65
CA GLY A 88 39.59 10.21 4.55
C GLY A 88 39.15 11.50 3.86
N GLU A 89 38.10 12.18 4.34
CA GLU A 89 37.71 13.52 3.87
C GLU A 89 38.07 14.62 4.88
N GLU A 90 38.40 15.82 4.38
CA GLU A 90 38.77 16.99 5.21
C GLU A 90 37.57 17.88 5.58
N ARG A 91 36.40 17.65 4.97
CA ARG A 91 35.19 18.49 5.14
C ARG A 91 34.06 17.69 5.73
N TYR A 92 33.38 18.26 6.72
CA TYR A 92 32.19 17.68 7.30
C TYR A 92 31.07 17.56 6.24
N MET A 93 30.26 16.52 6.35
CA MET A 93 29.19 16.19 5.43
C MET A 93 27.85 16.20 6.16
N ILE A 94 26.79 16.72 5.52
CA ILE A 94 25.44 16.67 6.09
C ILE A 94 25.02 15.22 6.34
N GLN A 95 24.75 14.88 7.61
CA GLN A 95 24.33 13.55 8.03
C GLN A 95 22.81 13.32 7.84
N SER A 96 22.00 14.38 7.95
CA SER A 96 20.55 14.34 7.72
C SER A 96 19.98 15.75 7.47
N GLY A 97 18.88 15.84 6.69
CA GLY A 97 17.97 17.00 6.67
C GLY A 97 18.56 18.38 6.31
N GLY A 98 19.76 18.44 5.72
CA GLY A 98 20.52 19.69 5.55
C GLY A 98 20.78 20.14 4.12
N ASN A 99 20.81 19.24 3.12
CA ASN A 99 21.34 19.55 1.78
C ASN A 99 20.74 20.80 1.13
N THR A 100 19.41 20.93 1.08
CA THR A 100 18.73 22.11 0.50
C THR A 100 19.04 23.39 1.27
N ARG A 101 19.06 23.33 2.61
CA ARG A 101 19.36 24.48 3.48
C ARG A 101 20.81 24.94 3.34
N LEU A 102 21.76 24.01 3.17
CA LEU A 102 23.17 24.30 2.93
C LEU A 102 23.39 24.95 1.57
N ALA A 103 22.70 24.47 0.51
CA ALA A 103 22.75 25.09 -0.80
C ALA A 103 22.21 26.53 -0.78
N ILE A 104 21.07 26.75 -0.11
CA ILE A 104 20.46 28.07 0.09
C ILE A 104 21.39 29.03 0.84
N LEU A 105 22.10 28.57 1.87
CA LEU A 105 23.06 29.42 2.59
C LEU A 105 24.27 29.82 1.74
N ASN A 106 24.81 28.89 0.93
CA ASN A 106 25.88 29.23 -0.02
C ASN A 106 25.42 30.26 -1.05
N GLU A 107 24.18 30.14 -1.54
CA GLU A 107 23.56 31.10 -2.45
C GLU A 107 23.36 32.48 -1.78
N LEU A 108 22.78 32.53 -0.57
CA LEU A 108 22.56 33.77 0.19
C LEU A 108 23.87 34.45 0.60
N TYR A 109 24.91 33.69 0.96
CA TYR A 109 26.22 34.24 1.27
C TYR A 109 26.89 34.81 0.02
N ALA A 110 26.79 34.13 -1.14
CA ALA A 110 27.28 34.67 -2.42
C ALA A 110 26.49 35.91 -2.91
N GLU A 111 25.19 36.01 -2.60
CA GLU A 111 24.37 37.20 -2.90
C GLU A 111 24.69 38.41 -2.01
N THR A 112 24.99 38.20 -0.72
CA THR A 112 24.99 39.27 0.29
C THR A 112 26.35 39.58 0.91
N GLY A 113 27.25 38.60 0.98
CA GLY A 113 28.50 38.69 1.76
C GLY A 113 28.29 38.78 3.28
N ASP A 114 27.08 38.54 3.81
CA ASP A 114 26.81 38.61 5.25
C ASP A 114 27.34 37.32 5.95
N GLU A 115 28.34 37.49 6.81
CA GLU A 115 28.98 36.42 7.59
C GLU A 115 27.99 35.63 8.48
N ALA A 116 26.82 36.19 8.77
CA ALA A 116 25.72 35.48 9.43
C ALA A 116 25.20 34.26 8.64
N PHE A 117 25.37 34.24 7.31
CA PHE A 117 25.08 33.07 6.48
C PHE A 117 26.28 32.13 6.32
N ASN A 118 27.52 32.63 6.50
CA ASN A 118 28.74 31.83 6.42
C ASN A 118 28.94 30.94 7.66
N THR A 119 28.64 31.46 8.85
CA THR A 119 28.92 30.77 10.13
C THR A 119 27.67 30.06 10.66
N VAL A 120 27.73 28.74 10.81
CA VAL A 120 26.57 27.90 11.19
C VAL A 120 26.83 26.99 12.39
N HIS A 121 25.80 26.83 13.23
CA HIS A 121 25.78 25.86 14.32
C HIS A 121 25.52 24.45 13.80
N CYS A 122 26.36 23.50 14.20
CA CYS A 122 26.30 22.11 13.79
C CYS A 122 26.32 21.16 15.00
N LEU A 123 25.56 20.08 14.94
CA LEU A 123 25.70 18.91 15.80
C LEU A 123 26.49 17.85 15.03
N TYR A 124 27.74 17.64 15.43
CA TYR A 124 28.54 16.53 14.93
C TYR A 124 28.04 15.20 15.49
N VAL A 125 27.97 14.19 14.64
CA VAL A 125 27.69 12.79 14.97
C VAL A 125 28.81 11.92 14.36
N PRO A 126 29.47 11.06 15.15
CA PRO A 126 30.51 10.16 14.63
C PRO A 126 30.06 9.33 13.44
N TRP A 127 30.95 9.11 12.48
CA TRP A 127 30.70 8.26 11.32
C TRP A 127 30.35 6.82 11.74
N GLN A 128 29.44 6.20 11.00
CA GLN A 128 29.04 4.80 11.19
C GLN A 128 29.29 4.00 9.92
N SER A 129 28.47 4.22 8.88
CA SER A 129 28.67 3.68 7.54
C SER A 129 27.96 4.55 6.50
N GLU A 130 28.21 4.29 5.22
CA GLU A 130 27.59 5.02 4.10
C GLU A 130 26.09 4.72 4.04
N ALA A 131 25.72 3.44 4.22
CA ALA A 131 24.35 2.99 4.34
C ALA A 131 23.60 3.63 5.53
N ALA A 132 24.28 3.88 6.66
CA ALA A 132 23.67 4.54 7.81
C ALA A 132 23.32 6.01 7.54
N VAL A 133 24.20 6.75 6.84
CA VAL A 133 23.93 8.15 6.45
C VAL A 133 22.82 8.22 5.39
N LEU A 134 22.87 7.36 4.37
CA LEU A 134 21.83 7.28 3.35
C LEU A 134 20.45 6.92 3.95
N SER A 135 20.41 6.02 4.92
CA SER A 135 19.19 5.67 5.66
C SER A 135 18.63 6.87 6.44
N ALA A 136 19.48 7.70 7.06
CA ALA A 136 19.04 8.89 7.78
C ALA A 136 18.43 9.96 6.86
N HIS A 137 19.00 10.18 5.66
CA HIS A 137 18.39 11.06 4.65
C HIS A 137 17.08 10.49 4.07
N LEU A 138 16.98 9.17 3.90
CA LEU A 138 15.74 8.51 3.48
C LEU A 138 14.61 8.73 4.49
N ILE A 139 14.85 8.45 5.78
CA ILE A 139 13.86 8.58 6.85
C ILE A 139 13.36 10.04 6.96
N GLU A 140 14.28 11.01 6.96
CA GLU A 140 13.95 12.44 7.03
C GLU A 140 13.13 12.93 5.82
N ASN A 141 13.43 12.45 4.61
CA ASN A 141 12.66 12.78 3.42
C ASN A 141 11.26 12.12 3.41
N GLU A 142 11.12 10.91 3.95
CA GLU A 142 9.81 10.26 4.09
C GLU A 142 8.92 10.95 5.14
N LEU A 143 9.48 11.39 6.27
CA LEU A 143 8.74 12.14 7.31
C LEU A 143 8.17 13.47 6.79
N ARG A 144 8.77 14.05 5.75
CA ARG A 144 8.28 15.27 5.08
C ARG A 144 7.29 15.00 3.94
N GLY A 145 7.17 13.76 3.47
CA GLY A 145 6.36 13.38 2.30
C GLY A 145 6.88 13.84 0.93
N GLU A 146 7.94 14.66 0.90
CA GLU A 146 8.52 15.31 -0.29
C GLU A 146 9.43 14.37 -1.13
N MET A 147 8.96 13.19 -1.58
CA MET A 147 9.80 12.30 -2.41
C MET A 147 8.97 11.41 -3.36
N SER A 148 9.27 11.51 -4.67
CA SER A 148 8.59 10.72 -5.72
C SER A 148 8.83 9.23 -5.55
N LEU A 149 7.94 8.38 -6.06
CA LEU A 149 8.10 6.92 -5.97
C LEU A 149 9.39 6.46 -6.64
N ILE A 150 9.76 7.08 -7.77
CA ILE A 150 10.98 6.74 -8.51
C ILE A 150 12.25 7.21 -7.78
N ASP A 151 12.26 8.37 -7.12
CA ASP A 151 13.35 8.76 -6.20
C ASP A 151 13.53 7.71 -5.09
N LYS A 152 12.43 7.25 -4.45
CA LYS A 152 12.50 6.20 -3.42
C LYS A 152 13.12 4.92 -3.97
N ALA A 153 12.75 4.51 -5.18
CA ALA A 153 13.28 3.31 -5.81
C ALA A 153 14.78 3.42 -6.11
N TYR A 154 15.23 4.57 -6.64
CA TYR A 154 16.66 4.84 -6.86
C TYR A 154 17.46 4.82 -5.54
N ALA A 155 16.96 5.52 -4.51
CA ALA A 155 17.64 5.62 -3.22
C ALA A 155 17.66 4.29 -2.43
N VAL A 156 16.62 3.46 -2.55
CA VAL A 156 16.62 2.10 -1.95
C VAL A 156 17.57 1.16 -2.69
N ARG A 157 17.67 1.24 -4.03
CA ARG A 157 18.68 0.48 -4.78
C ARG A 157 20.10 0.92 -4.44
N GLU A 158 20.33 2.21 -4.24
CA GLU A 158 21.62 2.73 -3.77
C GLU A 158 21.93 2.23 -2.35
N LEU A 159 20.95 2.22 -1.44
CA LEU A 159 21.11 1.66 -0.09
C LEU A 159 21.43 0.16 -0.10
N GLN A 160 20.87 -0.60 -1.05
CA GLN A 160 21.29 -1.98 -1.28
C GLN A 160 22.75 -2.05 -1.72
N HIS A 161 23.13 -1.31 -2.77
CA HIS A 161 24.51 -1.29 -3.28
C HIS A 161 25.55 -0.91 -2.22
N GLN A 162 25.25 0.09 -1.37
CA GLN A 162 26.15 0.48 -0.28
C GLN A 162 26.30 -0.62 0.78
N LEU A 163 25.20 -1.24 1.22
CA LEU A 163 25.28 -2.39 2.14
C LEU A 163 26.01 -3.59 1.50
N GLU A 164 25.76 -3.91 0.24
CA GLU A 164 26.41 -5.03 -0.45
C GLU A 164 27.93 -4.77 -0.62
N THR A 165 28.32 -3.51 -0.78
CA THR A 165 29.73 -3.06 -0.79
C THR A 165 30.37 -3.13 0.61
N GLU A 166 29.67 -2.66 1.65
CA GLU A 166 30.14 -2.67 3.04
C GLU A 166 30.39 -4.10 3.56
N PHE A 167 29.46 -5.03 3.30
CA PHE A 167 29.56 -6.43 3.74
C PHE A 167 30.27 -7.35 2.73
N ARG A 168 30.47 -6.91 1.48
CA ARG A 168 31.06 -7.69 0.36
C ARG A 168 30.27 -8.98 0.04
N GLU A 169 28.95 -8.87 0.11
CA GLU A 169 27.96 -9.96 0.03
C GLU A 169 26.74 -9.41 -0.72
N SER A 170 26.16 -10.16 -1.65
CA SER A 170 24.87 -9.81 -2.28
C SER A 170 23.70 -10.40 -1.49
N PHE A 171 22.62 -9.64 -1.30
CA PHE A 171 21.53 -10.05 -0.39
C PHE A 171 20.30 -10.59 -1.13
N SER A 172 19.64 -11.55 -0.49
CA SER A 172 18.22 -11.81 -0.81
C SER A 172 17.35 -10.62 -0.39
N ARG A 173 16.25 -10.38 -1.11
CA ARG A 173 15.23 -9.37 -0.76
C ARG A 173 14.83 -9.41 0.73
N THR A 174 14.69 -10.62 1.28
CA THR A 174 14.35 -10.88 2.68
C THR A 174 15.44 -10.43 3.65
N GLU A 175 16.71 -10.64 3.29
CA GLU A 175 17.86 -10.27 4.14
C GLU A 175 18.13 -8.77 4.09
N PHE A 176 18.09 -8.15 2.90
CA PHE A 176 18.16 -6.69 2.75
C PHE A 176 17.10 -5.99 3.61
N CYS A 177 15.84 -6.45 3.57
CA CYS A 177 14.75 -5.90 4.39
C CYS A 177 15.02 -5.99 5.92
N LYS A 178 15.78 -6.98 6.40
CA LYS A 178 16.21 -7.02 7.82
C LYS A 178 17.30 -6.00 8.11
N ARG A 179 18.31 -5.90 7.24
CA ARG A 179 19.49 -5.04 7.46
C ARG A 179 19.11 -3.56 7.46
N ILE A 180 18.29 -3.10 6.51
CA ILE A 180 17.78 -1.71 6.53
C ILE A 180 16.90 -1.42 7.76
N LYS A 181 16.14 -2.40 8.24
CA LYS A 181 15.34 -2.26 9.47
C LYS A 181 16.20 -2.09 10.72
N ALA A 182 17.40 -2.69 10.75
CA ALA A 182 18.38 -2.45 11.82
C ALA A 182 18.97 -1.03 11.77
N LEU A 183 19.01 -0.39 10.59
CA LEU A 183 19.33 1.04 10.41
C LEU A 183 18.12 1.97 10.65
N GLY A 184 16.98 1.45 11.11
CA GLY A 184 15.74 2.20 11.39
C GLY A 184 14.79 2.36 10.20
N TYR A 185 15.20 2.04 8.98
CA TYR A 185 14.37 2.18 7.78
C TYR A 185 13.58 0.89 7.48
N SER A 186 12.25 0.91 7.55
CA SER A 186 11.42 -0.29 7.46
C SER A 186 10.69 -0.42 6.12
N LEU A 187 11.17 -1.34 5.26
CA LEU A 187 10.54 -1.67 3.97
C LEU A 187 9.96 -3.10 3.97
N SER A 188 8.98 -3.36 3.11
CA SER A 188 8.42 -4.70 2.90
C SER A 188 8.91 -5.31 1.58
N ARG A 189 8.92 -6.65 1.47
CA ARG A 189 9.31 -7.35 0.23
C ARG A 189 8.46 -6.90 -0.98
N ARG A 190 7.17 -6.63 -0.79
CA ARG A 190 6.27 -6.11 -1.84
C ARG A 190 6.65 -4.69 -2.28
N HIS A 191 7.07 -3.82 -1.35
CA HIS A 191 7.58 -2.49 -1.71
C HIS A 191 8.87 -2.57 -2.52
N LEU A 192 9.81 -3.45 -2.14
CA LEU A 192 11.03 -3.68 -2.89
C LEU A 192 10.77 -4.19 -4.32
N ILE A 193 9.91 -5.22 -4.47
CA ILE A 193 9.49 -5.78 -5.77
C ILE A 193 8.78 -4.75 -6.67
N ARG A 194 8.15 -3.72 -6.08
CA ARG A 194 7.58 -2.57 -6.80
C ARG A 194 8.64 -1.56 -7.21
N PHE A 195 9.61 -1.26 -6.33
CA PHE A 195 10.72 -0.34 -6.64
C PHE A 195 11.66 -0.91 -7.70
N GLU A 196 12.00 -2.20 -7.66
CA GLU A 196 12.71 -2.91 -8.73
C GLU A 196 12.04 -2.66 -10.10
N TYR A 197 10.72 -2.84 -10.18
CA TYR A 197 9.97 -2.64 -11.42
C TYR A 197 9.78 -1.16 -11.81
N ALA A 198 9.71 -0.25 -10.84
CA ALA A 198 9.69 1.19 -11.14
C ALA A 198 10.99 1.64 -11.84
N LEU A 199 12.13 0.99 -11.54
CA LEU A 199 13.42 1.23 -12.19
C LEU A 199 13.55 0.55 -13.57
N GLU A 200 12.78 -0.51 -13.82
CA GLU A 200 12.58 -1.05 -15.17
C GLU A 200 11.71 -0.10 -16.00
N LEU A 201 10.62 0.41 -15.42
CA LEU A 201 9.71 1.35 -16.07
C LEU A 201 10.33 2.75 -16.31
N ASP A 202 11.25 3.28 -15.48
CA ASP A 202 11.90 4.59 -15.75
C ASP A 202 12.80 4.57 -17.01
N GLN A 203 13.16 3.38 -17.50
CA GLN A 203 13.85 3.23 -18.79
C GLN A 203 12.88 3.30 -20.00
N LEU A 204 11.57 3.20 -19.75
CA LEU A 204 10.52 3.15 -20.76
C LEU A 204 9.61 4.37 -20.74
N ILE A 205 9.19 4.80 -19.54
CA ILE A 205 8.24 5.89 -19.26
C ILE A 205 8.78 6.89 -18.20
N PRO A 206 9.97 7.47 -18.42
CA PRO A 206 10.64 8.36 -17.46
C PRO A 206 9.85 9.61 -17.07
N ASN A 207 9.12 10.24 -18.00
CA ASN A 207 8.37 11.46 -17.73
C ASN A 207 7.15 11.14 -16.86
N THR A 208 6.42 10.09 -17.22
CA THR A 208 5.25 9.57 -16.50
C THR A 208 5.56 9.27 -15.04
N LEU A 209 6.72 8.66 -14.76
CA LEU A 209 7.14 8.33 -13.39
C LEU A 209 7.51 9.54 -12.54
N ARG A 210 8.15 10.56 -13.13
CA ARG A 210 8.50 11.83 -12.45
C ARG A 210 7.28 12.70 -12.20
N ASN A 211 6.32 12.68 -13.12
CA ASN A 211 4.97 13.25 -12.95
C ASN A 211 4.12 12.53 -11.88
N GLY A 212 4.68 11.55 -11.15
CA GLY A 212 4.11 11.02 -9.91
C GLY A 212 3.26 9.76 -10.07
N LEU A 213 3.55 8.91 -11.07
CA LEU A 213 2.82 7.65 -11.30
C LEU A 213 2.69 6.79 -10.01
N GLY A 214 1.48 6.77 -9.46
CA GLY A 214 1.21 6.18 -8.15
C GLY A 214 1.41 4.67 -8.08
N ALA A 215 1.77 4.17 -6.90
CA ALA A 215 2.09 2.75 -6.64
C ALA A 215 1.06 1.75 -7.17
N ASN A 216 -0.24 2.07 -7.10
CA ASN A 216 -1.32 1.20 -7.59
C ASN A 216 -1.30 1.07 -9.13
N ARG A 217 -0.90 2.12 -9.86
CA ARG A 217 -0.76 2.07 -11.33
C ARG A 217 0.43 1.20 -11.73
N ILE A 218 1.53 1.26 -10.98
CA ILE A 218 2.71 0.39 -11.18
C ILE A 218 2.35 -1.08 -10.96
N ASP A 219 1.61 -1.43 -9.89
CA ASP A 219 1.11 -2.80 -9.66
C ASP A 219 0.19 -3.26 -10.82
N VAL A 220 -0.70 -2.38 -11.31
CA VAL A 220 -1.59 -2.67 -12.45
C VAL A 220 -0.81 -2.92 -13.75
N ILE A 221 0.18 -2.08 -14.08
CA ILE A 221 1.04 -2.26 -15.26
C ILE A 221 1.76 -3.61 -15.16
N LYS A 222 2.35 -3.93 -13.99
CA LYS A 222 3.12 -5.16 -13.77
C LYS A 222 2.28 -6.43 -13.90
N ASN A 223 1.05 -6.42 -13.36
CA ASN A 223 0.14 -7.56 -13.48
C ASN A 223 -0.43 -7.69 -14.91
N THR A 224 -0.63 -6.57 -15.60
CA THR A 224 -1.04 -6.55 -17.01
C THR A 224 0.06 -7.14 -17.91
N GLU A 225 1.32 -6.77 -17.70
CA GLU A 225 2.47 -7.35 -18.40
C GLU A 225 2.57 -8.87 -18.15
N LYS A 226 2.41 -9.33 -16.90
CA LYS A 226 2.34 -10.76 -16.57
C LYS A 226 1.24 -11.49 -17.34
N ALA A 227 0.04 -10.90 -17.44
CA ALA A 227 -1.07 -11.48 -18.18
C ALA A 227 -0.72 -11.61 -19.68
N TYR A 228 -0.17 -10.56 -20.31
CA TYR A 228 0.26 -10.64 -21.71
C TYR A 228 1.39 -11.66 -21.91
N LYS A 229 2.41 -11.73 -21.04
CA LYS A 229 3.44 -12.79 -21.08
C LYS A 229 2.84 -14.19 -21.03
N ARG A 230 1.81 -14.40 -20.20
CA ARG A 230 1.11 -15.69 -20.04
C ARG A 230 0.25 -16.09 -21.26
N VAL A 231 -0.23 -15.14 -22.05
CA VAL A 231 -0.89 -15.42 -23.35
C VAL A 231 0.17 -15.60 -24.46
N CYS A 232 1.25 -14.81 -24.45
CA CYS A 232 2.23 -14.79 -25.54
C CYS A 232 3.19 -15.99 -25.54
N GLN A 233 3.53 -16.57 -24.38
CA GLN A 233 4.36 -17.78 -24.18
C GLN A 233 5.54 -17.88 -25.16
N ASP A 234 5.41 -18.66 -26.24
CA ASP A 234 6.43 -18.88 -27.29
C ASP A 234 6.95 -17.58 -27.97
N LYS A 235 6.25 -16.46 -27.79
CA LYS A 235 6.55 -15.15 -28.38
C LYS A 235 6.90 -14.09 -27.33
N SER A 236 7.33 -14.50 -26.13
CA SER A 236 7.65 -13.61 -25.01
C SER A 236 8.65 -12.48 -25.38
N GLU A 237 9.67 -12.75 -26.19
CA GLU A 237 10.63 -11.72 -26.65
C GLU A 237 9.97 -10.67 -27.58
N GLN A 238 9.12 -11.12 -28.50
CA GLN A 238 8.38 -10.26 -29.43
C GLN A 238 7.41 -9.37 -28.65
N PHE A 239 6.71 -9.95 -27.66
CA PHE A 239 5.89 -9.20 -26.72
C PHE A 239 6.72 -8.17 -25.93
N ALA A 240 7.86 -8.54 -25.37
CA ALA A 240 8.67 -7.63 -24.54
C ALA A 240 9.16 -6.40 -25.33
N ALA A 241 9.63 -6.60 -26.58
CA ALA A 241 10.01 -5.51 -27.47
C ALA A 241 8.82 -4.58 -27.81
N LEU A 242 7.64 -5.17 -28.06
CA LEU A 242 6.41 -4.43 -28.37
C LEU A 242 5.86 -3.67 -27.17
N PHE A 243 5.94 -4.27 -25.97
CA PHE A 243 5.55 -3.69 -24.70
C PHE A 243 6.41 -2.47 -24.36
N ALA A 244 7.73 -2.61 -24.46
CA ALA A 244 8.67 -1.51 -24.32
C ALA A 244 8.39 -0.39 -25.33
N HIS A 245 8.26 -0.72 -26.62
CA HIS A 245 8.01 0.28 -27.67
C HIS A 245 6.70 1.04 -27.46
N THR A 246 5.62 0.34 -27.11
CA THR A 246 4.31 0.97 -26.90
C THR A 246 4.29 1.79 -25.62
N LEU A 247 4.89 1.31 -24.51
CA LEU A 247 5.02 2.13 -23.30
C LEU A 247 5.72 3.46 -23.60
N SER A 248 6.89 3.42 -24.25
CA SER A 248 7.66 4.63 -24.58
C SER A 248 6.99 5.53 -25.62
N SER A 249 6.09 5.03 -26.46
CA SER A 249 5.34 5.88 -27.41
C SER A 249 4.21 6.68 -26.75
N PHE A 250 3.91 6.45 -25.47
CA PHE A 250 2.88 7.14 -24.70
C PHE A 250 3.44 7.93 -23.49
N ASP A 251 4.76 8.10 -23.35
CA ASP A 251 5.40 8.78 -22.20
C ASP A 251 5.21 10.31 -22.17
N ASP A 252 3.96 10.71 -21.93
CA ASP A 252 3.44 12.08 -21.98
C ASP A 252 2.81 12.47 -20.63
N GLU A 253 2.47 13.75 -20.45
CA GLU A 253 1.89 14.29 -19.21
C GLU A 253 0.52 13.67 -18.87
N GLN A 254 -0.25 13.23 -19.87
CA GLN A 254 -1.58 12.64 -19.72
C GLN A 254 -1.58 11.12 -19.99
N TRP A 255 -1.01 10.35 -19.06
CA TRP A 255 -0.88 8.89 -19.15
C TRP A 255 -2.22 8.12 -19.10
N ASP A 256 -2.79 7.76 -20.25
CA ASP A 256 -3.87 6.76 -20.37
C ASP A 256 -3.29 5.34 -20.58
N PHE A 257 -3.22 4.56 -19.50
CA PHE A 257 -2.80 3.15 -19.60
C PHE A 257 -3.76 2.29 -20.43
N ASP A 258 -5.04 2.64 -20.53
CA ASP A 258 -5.96 1.90 -21.39
C ASP A 258 -5.76 2.24 -22.88
N ALA A 259 -5.18 3.39 -23.22
CA ALA A 259 -4.70 3.67 -24.58
C ALA A 259 -3.51 2.76 -24.94
N VAL A 260 -2.54 2.66 -24.03
CA VAL A 260 -1.40 1.74 -24.16
C VAL A 260 -1.89 0.30 -24.36
N ARG A 261 -2.83 -0.17 -23.52
CA ARG A 261 -3.44 -1.50 -23.69
C ARG A 261 -4.14 -1.65 -25.03
N ARG A 262 -4.99 -0.70 -25.45
CA ARG A 262 -5.71 -0.75 -26.74
C ARG A 262 -4.75 -0.87 -27.93
N GLU A 263 -3.61 -0.18 -27.89
CA GLU A 263 -2.60 -0.24 -28.95
C GLU A 263 -1.79 -1.55 -28.90
N LEU A 264 -1.45 -2.05 -27.70
CA LEU A 264 -0.87 -3.39 -27.52
C LEU A 264 -1.81 -4.50 -28.04
N ASP A 265 -3.09 -4.45 -27.68
CA ASP A 265 -4.10 -5.41 -28.13
C ASP A 265 -4.18 -5.44 -29.67
N LYS A 266 -4.13 -4.26 -30.30
CA LYS A 266 -4.13 -4.05 -31.75
C LYS A 266 -2.85 -4.55 -32.46
N GLN A 267 -1.68 -4.40 -31.84
CA GLN A 267 -0.41 -4.86 -32.44
C GLN A 267 -0.12 -6.35 -32.16
N LEU A 268 -0.57 -6.91 -31.04
CA LEU A 268 -0.41 -8.33 -30.69
C LEU A 268 -1.42 -9.24 -31.40
N ALA A 269 -2.66 -8.79 -31.63
CA ALA A 269 -3.70 -9.60 -32.26
C ALA A 269 -3.27 -10.26 -33.60
N PRO A 270 -2.66 -9.54 -34.57
CA PRO A 270 -2.12 -10.16 -35.79
C PRO A 270 -0.99 -11.17 -35.52
N ILE A 271 -0.12 -10.90 -34.55
CA ILE A 271 1.02 -11.76 -34.18
C ILE A 271 0.53 -13.07 -33.55
N LEU A 272 -0.55 -13.01 -32.76
CA LEU A 272 -1.17 -14.15 -32.09
C LEU A 272 -2.24 -14.86 -32.94
N ASN A 273 -2.63 -14.29 -34.09
CA ASN A 273 -3.70 -14.78 -34.97
C ASN A 273 -5.07 -14.92 -34.25
N ILE A 274 -5.40 -13.94 -33.42
CA ILE A 274 -6.68 -13.80 -32.71
C ILE A 274 -7.20 -12.37 -32.86
N SER A 275 -8.49 -12.12 -32.61
CA SER A 275 -9.03 -10.75 -32.63
C SER A 275 -8.58 -9.96 -31.38
N ALA A 276 -8.41 -8.64 -31.52
CA ALA A 276 -8.04 -7.76 -30.40
C ALA A 276 -9.04 -7.85 -29.24
N ASN A 277 -10.34 -7.95 -29.53
CA ASN A 277 -11.38 -8.11 -28.51
C ASN A 277 -11.25 -9.45 -27.76
N ARG A 278 -10.84 -10.54 -28.43
CA ARG A 278 -10.60 -11.83 -27.79
C ARG A 278 -9.35 -11.79 -26.91
N LEU A 279 -8.26 -11.22 -27.41
CA LEU A 279 -7.04 -10.99 -26.63
C LEU A 279 -7.36 -10.16 -25.37
N ARG A 280 -8.09 -9.05 -25.53
CA ARG A 280 -8.53 -8.19 -24.42
C ARG A 280 -9.26 -8.99 -23.34
N LEU A 281 -10.28 -9.77 -23.74
CA LEU A 281 -11.09 -10.58 -22.83
C LEU A 281 -10.27 -11.66 -22.11
N GLU A 282 -9.34 -12.31 -22.81
CA GLU A 282 -8.46 -13.33 -22.25
C GLU A 282 -7.48 -12.72 -21.21
N ILE A 283 -6.97 -11.51 -21.47
CA ILE A 283 -6.11 -10.75 -20.54
C ILE A 283 -6.90 -10.27 -19.32
N ASP A 284 -8.09 -9.70 -19.51
CA ASP A 284 -8.93 -9.22 -18.41
C ASP A 284 -9.41 -10.40 -17.53
N ALA A 285 -9.69 -11.56 -18.11
CA ALA A 285 -9.97 -12.80 -17.37
C ALA A 285 -8.76 -13.33 -16.58
N LEU A 286 -7.55 -13.22 -17.12
CA LEU A 286 -6.32 -13.57 -16.39
C LEU A 286 -6.05 -12.59 -15.24
N LEU A 287 -6.31 -11.30 -15.41
CA LEU A 287 -6.18 -10.28 -14.36
C LEU A 287 -7.19 -10.51 -13.22
N PHE A 288 -8.44 -10.86 -13.56
CA PHE A 288 -9.46 -11.22 -12.58
C PHE A 288 -9.05 -12.44 -11.76
N ASN A 289 -8.59 -13.51 -12.42
CA ASN A 289 -8.18 -14.75 -11.76
C ASN A 289 -6.89 -14.62 -10.92
N GLN A 290 -5.90 -13.83 -11.37
CA GLN A 290 -4.71 -13.52 -10.56
C GLN A 290 -5.08 -12.83 -9.25
N SER A 291 -6.05 -11.90 -9.29
CA SER A 291 -6.55 -11.17 -8.11
C SER A 291 -7.23 -12.06 -7.06
N ALA A 292 -7.51 -13.33 -7.37
CA ALA A 292 -8.12 -14.30 -6.46
C ALA A 292 -7.14 -15.37 -5.93
N ILE A 293 -5.88 -15.39 -6.41
CA ILE A 293 -4.92 -16.47 -6.16
C ILE A 293 -3.57 -15.95 -5.61
N ASP A 294 -3.04 -14.83 -6.15
CA ASP A 294 -1.68 -14.38 -5.89
C ASP A 294 -1.61 -13.24 -4.84
N ASP A 295 -1.60 -13.60 -3.55
CA ASP A 295 -0.89 -12.81 -2.51
C ASP A 295 0.57 -13.30 -2.33
N ASP A 296 0.98 -14.26 -3.16
CA ASP A 296 2.35 -14.77 -3.31
C ASP A 296 2.93 -14.24 -4.64
N TRP A 297 4.19 -13.79 -4.63
CA TRP A 297 4.84 -13.28 -5.85
C TRP A 297 5.61 -14.41 -6.54
N PRO A 298 5.35 -14.75 -7.82
CA PRO A 298 5.95 -15.94 -8.46
C PRO A 298 7.49 -16.00 -8.48
N ASP A 299 8.17 -14.85 -8.39
CA ASP A 299 9.64 -14.75 -8.28
C ASP A 299 10.13 -14.76 -6.81
N ASP A 300 9.49 -15.54 -5.91
CA ASP A 300 9.97 -15.82 -4.56
C ASP A 300 10.51 -17.27 -4.45
N PRO A 301 11.81 -17.51 -4.75
CA PRO A 301 12.46 -18.81 -4.59
C PRO A 301 12.74 -19.13 -3.11
N GLY A 302 11.74 -18.92 -2.24
CA GLY A 302 11.90 -18.81 -0.79
C GLY A 302 10.85 -19.55 0.04
N ARG A 303 9.88 -20.25 -0.57
CA ARG A 303 8.87 -21.02 0.15
C ARG A 303 9.24 -22.50 0.29
N LEU A 304 9.95 -22.82 1.37
CA LEU A 304 10.19 -24.21 1.78
C LEU A 304 8.86 -24.86 2.19
N SER A 305 8.48 -25.94 1.52
CA SER A 305 7.32 -26.76 1.88
C SER A 305 7.51 -27.37 3.27
N ALA A 306 6.66 -26.98 4.23
CA ALA A 306 6.54 -27.67 5.50
C ALA A 306 5.68 -28.94 5.29
N ASP A 307 6.33 -30.10 5.35
CA ASP A 307 5.78 -31.35 4.85
C ASP A 307 4.65 -31.95 5.72
N VAL A 308 3.78 -32.75 5.10
CA VAL A 308 2.59 -33.31 5.77
C VAL A 308 2.95 -34.59 6.53
N SER A 309 3.28 -34.49 7.83
CA SER A 309 3.09 -35.59 8.81
C SER A 309 3.38 -35.23 10.28
N ALA A 310 2.33 -35.16 11.11
CA ALA A 310 2.39 -35.53 12.53
C ALA A 310 1.01 -35.96 13.04
N LYS A 311 0.91 -37.16 13.63
CA LYS A 311 -0.35 -37.78 14.08
C LYS A 311 -0.85 -37.18 15.39
N SER A 312 -2.17 -37.08 15.54
CA SER A 312 -2.83 -36.92 16.85
C SER A 312 -2.53 -38.11 17.78
N PRO A 313 -2.54 -37.87 19.10
CA PRO A 313 -3.21 -38.78 20.01
C PRO A 313 -4.31 -38.06 20.82
N ALA A 314 -5.39 -38.76 21.11
CA ALA A 314 -6.43 -38.28 22.03
C ALA A 314 -6.26 -38.95 23.41
N HIS A 315 -6.57 -38.21 24.48
CA HIS A 315 -6.84 -38.77 25.81
C HIS A 315 -7.88 -37.88 26.55
N THR A 316 -8.51 -38.43 27.59
CA THR A 316 -9.82 -37.99 28.10
C THR A 316 -9.83 -37.99 29.63
N HIS A 317 -10.60 -37.07 30.24
CA HIS A 317 -10.90 -36.97 31.69
C HIS A 317 -9.68 -36.62 32.61
N ASN A 318 -9.84 -36.00 33.80
CA ASN A 318 -11.04 -35.47 34.47
C ASN A 318 -10.74 -34.30 35.45
N GLN A 319 -11.83 -33.70 35.96
CA GLN A 319 -12.12 -33.15 37.31
C GLN A 319 -11.02 -33.18 38.41
N ASP A 320 -10.98 -32.30 39.43
CA ASP A 320 -11.91 -31.22 39.88
C ASP A 320 -11.20 -30.22 40.83
N GLU A 321 -11.90 -29.10 41.19
CA GLU A 321 -11.68 -28.18 42.35
C GLU A 321 -10.27 -27.51 42.54
N SER A 322 -10.10 -26.28 43.04
CA SER A 322 -10.96 -25.16 43.55
C SER A 322 -10.11 -23.84 43.43
N ALA A 323 -10.34 -22.64 43.99
CA ALA A 323 -11.26 -22.11 45.02
C ALA A 323 -11.58 -20.59 44.76
N ARG A 324 -11.25 -19.69 45.71
CA ARG A 324 -11.35 -18.20 45.72
C ARG A 324 -10.17 -17.63 46.56
N ASP A 325 -9.88 -16.32 46.76
CA ASP A 325 -10.74 -15.12 46.87
C ASP A 325 -9.89 -13.81 46.86
N ILE A 326 -10.34 -12.74 46.16
CA ILE A 326 -10.13 -11.26 46.35
C ILE A 326 -8.75 -10.62 46.69
N PRO A 327 -8.57 -9.26 46.64
CA PRO A 327 -9.45 -8.18 46.15
C PRO A 327 -8.84 -7.18 45.12
N GLN A 328 -9.70 -6.36 44.50
CA GLN A 328 -9.36 -5.05 43.90
C GLN A 328 -10.16 -3.93 44.58
N THR A 329 -9.51 -2.80 44.87
CA THR A 329 -10.01 -1.41 45.11
C THR A 329 -8.78 -0.55 45.45
N ASP A 330 -8.72 0.78 45.31
CA ASP A 330 -9.56 1.85 44.72
C ASP A 330 -8.59 3.00 44.33
N TYR A 331 -8.86 4.18 43.75
CA TYR A 331 -10.02 5.05 43.42
C TYR A 331 -9.64 5.81 42.11
N GLN A 332 -10.44 6.61 41.37
CA GLN A 332 -11.87 7.02 41.37
C GLN A 332 -12.22 7.56 39.96
N GLN A 333 -13.48 7.92 39.70
CA GLN A 333 -13.83 8.88 38.62
C GLN A 333 -14.95 9.82 39.10
N LEU A 334 -14.78 11.14 38.91
CA LEU A 334 -15.69 12.17 39.43
C LEU A 334 -16.94 12.33 38.56
N GLN A 335 -18.11 12.50 39.20
CA GLN A 335 -19.39 12.75 38.53
C GLN A 335 -19.72 14.25 38.44
N ILE A 336 -20.38 14.65 37.35
CA ILE A 336 -21.16 15.90 37.26
C ILE A 336 -22.53 15.53 36.63
N PRO A 337 -23.68 15.85 37.26
CA PRO A 337 -25.01 15.47 36.76
C PRO A 337 -25.64 16.55 35.86
N GLY A 338 -26.25 16.17 34.72
CA GLY A 338 -26.70 17.17 33.72
C GLY A 338 -27.74 16.80 32.64
N ALA A 339 -28.40 15.62 32.67
CA ALA A 339 -29.51 15.22 31.76
C ALA A 339 -29.18 15.13 30.24
N PRO A 340 -30.10 14.63 29.38
CA PRO A 340 -31.28 13.78 29.62
C PRO A 340 -31.07 12.33 29.08
N ARG A 341 -32.05 11.44 29.33
CA ARG A 341 -32.06 10.09 28.73
C ARG A 341 -32.43 10.13 27.24
N GLN A 342 -31.71 9.38 26.42
CA GLN A 342 -32.27 8.71 25.24
C GLN A 342 -31.88 7.22 25.26
N HIS A 343 -32.70 6.38 24.63
CA HIS A 343 -32.54 4.93 24.67
C HIS A 343 -31.66 4.44 23.52
N HIS A 344 -30.58 3.72 23.83
CA HIS A 344 -30.02 2.77 22.85
C HIS A 344 -30.92 1.53 22.80
N PRO A 345 -31.47 1.14 21.63
CA PRO A 345 -32.22 -0.10 21.51
C PRO A 345 -31.26 -1.30 21.67
N SER A 346 -31.65 -2.26 22.50
CA SER A 346 -30.85 -3.45 22.78
C SER A 346 -30.76 -4.37 21.55
N SER A 347 -29.59 -5.03 21.41
CA SER A 347 -29.32 -6.11 20.45
C SER A 347 -30.52 -7.06 20.26
N VAL A 348 -31.07 -7.11 19.04
CA VAL A 348 -32.22 -7.95 18.72
C VAL A 348 -31.76 -9.37 18.35
N ALA A 349 -31.73 -10.23 19.37
CA ALA A 349 -31.99 -11.66 19.27
C ALA A 349 -31.26 -12.47 18.18
N SER A 350 -29.94 -12.64 18.29
CA SER A 350 -29.16 -13.68 17.60
C SER A 350 -29.51 -15.10 18.12
N ASN A 351 -30.79 -15.53 18.03
CA ASN A 351 -31.26 -16.71 18.77
C ASN A 351 -32.43 -17.48 18.13
N GLN A 352 -32.32 -17.85 16.84
CA GLN A 352 -33.10 -18.97 16.26
C GLN A 352 -32.46 -19.50 14.97
N LEU A 353 -31.66 -20.58 15.09
CA LEU A 353 -31.22 -21.44 13.96
C LEU A 353 -30.57 -22.73 14.53
N LYS A 354 -31.39 -23.61 15.12
CA LYS A 354 -30.98 -24.92 15.68
C LYS A 354 -31.82 -26.08 15.14
N GLN A 355 -31.81 -26.24 13.83
CA GLN A 355 -32.16 -27.46 13.09
C GLN A 355 -31.47 -27.37 11.70
N PRO A 356 -31.17 -28.49 11.02
CA PRO A 356 -30.75 -28.45 9.62
C PRO A 356 -31.92 -27.87 8.81
N ALA A 357 -31.69 -26.71 8.18
CA ALA A 357 -32.76 -26.01 7.48
C ALA A 357 -33.12 -26.78 6.20
N ASN A 358 -34.42 -27.02 5.99
CA ASN A 358 -34.90 -27.64 4.76
C ASN A 358 -34.49 -26.75 3.57
N ILE A 359 -33.79 -27.31 2.59
CA ILE A 359 -33.30 -26.58 1.41
C ILE A 359 -34.44 -25.83 0.69
N GLN A 360 -35.64 -26.40 0.66
CA GLN A 360 -36.82 -25.76 0.09
C GLN A 360 -37.23 -24.49 0.85
N ALA A 361 -37.15 -24.50 2.19
CA ALA A 361 -37.43 -23.32 3.00
C ALA A 361 -36.32 -22.25 2.85
N LEU A 362 -35.07 -22.66 2.66
CA LEU A 362 -33.98 -21.74 2.33
C LEU A 362 -34.17 -21.10 0.94
N TYR A 363 -34.64 -21.85 -0.05
CA TYR A 363 -34.97 -21.34 -1.38
C TYR A 363 -36.18 -20.38 -1.36
N GLU A 364 -37.22 -20.69 -0.57
CA GLU A 364 -38.34 -19.77 -0.34
C GLU A 364 -37.89 -18.48 0.37
N GLN A 365 -36.93 -18.59 1.30
CA GLN A 365 -36.32 -17.45 1.99
C GLN A 365 -35.46 -16.60 1.03
N THR A 366 -34.55 -17.18 0.24
CA THR A 366 -33.72 -16.42 -0.71
C THR A 366 -34.55 -15.78 -1.83
N TYR A 367 -35.51 -16.50 -2.41
CA TYR A 367 -36.44 -15.95 -3.39
C TYR A 367 -37.28 -14.82 -2.77
N GLY A 368 -37.80 -15.01 -1.56
CA GLY A 368 -38.57 -13.99 -0.84
C GLY A 368 -37.76 -12.73 -0.50
N LEU A 369 -36.48 -12.87 -0.21
CA LEU A 369 -35.53 -11.77 0.01
C LEU A 369 -35.19 -11.05 -1.30
N ALA A 370 -34.71 -11.79 -2.31
CA ALA A 370 -34.39 -11.25 -3.63
C ALA A 370 -35.57 -10.48 -4.25
N LYS A 371 -36.80 -10.98 -4.06
CA LYS A 371 -38.01 -10.33 -4.54
C LYS A 371 -38.34 -9.03 -3.80
N ARG A 372 -38.09 -8.91 -2.49
CA ARG A 372 -38.24 -7.64 -1.75
C ARG A 372 -37.21 -6.61 -2.17
N ILE A 373 -35.96 -7.03 -2.34
CA ILE A 373 -34.88 -6.18 -2.85
C ILE A 373 -35.23 -5.66 -4.25
N ALA A 374 -35.69 -6.53 -5.16
CA ALA A 374 -36.12 -6.13 -6.49
C ALA A 374 -37.37 -5.23 -6.51
N ALA A 375 -38.29 -5.38 -5.54
CA ALA A 375 -39.45 -4.50 -5.41
C ALA A 375 -39.09 -3.04 -5.09
N SER A 376 -37.93 -2.79 -4.45
CA SER A 376 -37.45 -1.42 -4.21
C SER A 376 -37.17 -0.64 -5.51
N ILE A 377 -36.84 -1.35 -6.60
CA ILE A 377 -36.61 -0.82 -7.95
C ILE A 377 -37.71 -1.21 -8.96
N GLN A 378 -38.87 -1.68 -8.48
CA GLN A 378 -40.02 -2.10 -9.30
C GLN A 378 -39.72 -3.26 -10.30
N LEU A 379 -38.77 -4.13 -9.95
CA LEU A 379 -38.36 -5.30 -10.75
C LEU A 379 -38.66 -6.65 -10.07
N GLU A 380 -39.65 -6.72 -9.17
CA GLU A 380 -40.09 -7.96 -8.53
C GLU A 380 -40.63 -9.03 -9.51
N ALA A 381 -40.88 -8.65 -10.77
CA ALA A 381 -41.21 -9.53 -11.89
C ALA A 381 -39.97 -10.12 -12.60
N SER A 382 -38.79 -9.51 -12.45
CA SER A 382 -37.51 -10.01 -12.98
C SER A 382 -36.82 -11.00 -12.04
N VAL A 383 -37.37 -11.30 -10.87
CA VAL A 383 -36.89 -12.36 -9.98
C VAL A 383 -37.78 -13.59 -10.14
N LEU A 384 -37.21 -14.67 -10.66
CA LEU A 384 -37.93 -15.93 -10.91
C LEU A 384 -37.48 -17.01 -9.91
N PRO A 385 -38.39 -17.81 -9.33
CA PRO A 385 -38.03 -18.91 -8.44
C PRO A 385 -37.47 -20.10 -9.23
N ILE A 386 -36.48 -20.79 -8.67
CA ILE A 386 -36.00 -22.10 -9.17
C ILE A 386 -35.88 -23.11 -8.02
N SER A 387 -36.08 -24.40 -8.32
CA SER A 387 -35.99 -25.49 -7.34
C SER A 387 -34.57 -26.04 -7.12
N GLN A 388 -33.55 -25.29 -7.55
CA GLN A 388 -32.13 -25.66 -7.55
C GLN A 388 -31.26 -24.41 -7.31
N GLY A 389 -29.94 -24.54 -7.34
CA GLY A 389 -29.00 -23.44 -7.22
C GLY A 389 -29.09 -22.73 -5.88
N LEU A 390 -29.51 -21.46 -5.90
CA LEU A 390 -29.72 -20.63 -4.71
C LEU A 390 -31.21 -20.22 -4.53
N GLY A 391 -32.14 -20.92 -5.18
CA GLY A 391 -33.59 -20.73 -5.04
C GLY A 391 -34.23 -19.67 -5.95
N PHE A 392 -33.43 -18.81 -6.58
CA PHE A 392 -33.89 -17.80 -7.53
C PHE A 392 -32.90 -17.58 -8.68
N ILE A 393 -33.41 -17.04 -9.79
CA ILE A 393 -32.65 -16.47 -10.91
C ILE A 393 -33.18 -15.07 -11.22
N VAL A 394 -32.37 -14.30 -11.95
CA VAL A 394 -32.71 -12.98 -12.47
C VAL A 394 -32.95 -13.07 -13.98
N GLU A 395 -34.07 -12.49 -14.41
CA GLU A 395 -34.48 -12.28 -15.80
C GLU A 395 -34.19 -10.83 -16.19
N LYS A 396 -34.10 -10.54 -17.50
CA LYS A 396 -33.97 -9.18 -18.01
C LYS A 396 -35.15 -8.30 -17.55
N PRO A 397 -34.99 -6.97 -17.46
CA PRO A 397 -36.13 -6.09 -17.17
C PRO A 397 -37.12 -6.05 -18.36
N ALA A 398 -38.35 -5.64 -18.07
CA ALA A 398 -39.42 -5.51 -19.08
C ALA A 398 -39.21 -4.28 -19.98
N ALA A 399 -38.64 -3.20 -19.43
CA ALA A 399 -38.23 -1.98 -20.12
C ALA A 399 -36.75 -1.67 -19.78
N ALA A 400 -36.12 -0.74 -20.49
CA ALA A 400 -34.80 -0.24 -20.12
C ALA A 400 -34.87 0.62 -18.85
N PHE A 401 -33.81 0.63 -18.03
CA PHE A 401 -33.73 1.56 -16.90
C PHE A 401 -33.67 3.02 -17.36
N THR A 402 -34.39 3.89 -16.66
CA THR A 402 -34.46 5.33 -16.94
C THR A 402 -33.55 6.18 -16.05
N ALA A 403 -32.98 5.61 -14.99
CA ALA A 403 -32.07 6.26 -14.05
C ALA A 403 -30.75 5.48 -13.96
N HIS A 404 -29.63 6.16 -13.70
CA HIS A 404 -28.32 5.53 -13.60
C HIS A 404 -28.06 4.87 -12.23
N ASP A 405 -29.09 4.81 -11.40
CA ASP A 405 -28.99 4.50 -9.97
C ASP A 405 -29.62 3.12 -9.68
N THR A 406 -30.76 2.82 -10.30
CA THR A 406 -31.55 1.61 -10.03
C THR A 406 -30.98 0.33 -10.64
N TRP A 407 -30.15 0.42 -11.68
CA TRP A 407 -29.62 -0.75 -12.40
C TRP A 407 -28.56 -1.53 -11.60
N GLY A 408 -27.90 -0.88 -10.64
CA GLY A 408 -26.91 -1.53 -9.76
C GLY A 408 -27.49 -2.64 -8.87
N ILE A 409 -28.74 -2.51 -8.41
CA ILE A 409 -29.43 -3.56 -7.62
C ILE A 409 -29.75 -4.79 -8.49
N TRP A 410 -30.03 -4.61 -9.78
CA TRP A 410 -30.26 -5.73 -10.70
C TRP A 410 -28.99 -6.56 -10.92
N TRP A 411 -27.84 -5.91 -11.12
CA TRP A 411 -26.54 -6.61 -11.18
C TRP A 411 -26.16 -7.28 -9.86
N LEU A 412 -26.49 -6.69 -8.71
CA LEU A 412 -26.29 -7.33 -7.41
C LEU A 412 -27.06 -8.65 -7.31
N LEU A 413 -28.34 -8.63 -7.66
CA LEU A 413 -29.18 -9.83 -7.62
C LEU A 413 -28.72 -10.87 -8.65
N LEU A 414 -28.27 -10.44 -9.85
CA LEU A 414 -27.70 -11.35 -10.85
C LEU A 414 -26.40 -12.00 -10.34
N GLY A 415 -25.53 -11.23 -9.69
CA GLY A 415 -24.31 -11.73 -9.05
C GLY A 415 -24.60 -12.71 -7.92
N ILE A 416 -25.58 -12.42 -7.06
CA ILE A 416 -25.97 -13.28 -5.94
C ILE A 416 -26.70 -14.55 -6.40
N SER A 417 -27.52 -14.49 -7.47
CA SER A 417 -28.17 -15.66 -8.07
C SER A 417 -27.16 -16.65 -8.67
N GLU A 418 -25.98 -16.13 -9.05
CA GLU A 418 -24.81 -16.90 -9.48
C GLU A 418 -25.00 -17.72 -10.78
N GLN A 419 -26.09 -17.45 -11.53
CA GLN A 419 -26.52 -18.20 -12.71
C GLN A 419 -25.55 -18.12 -13.91
N ILE A 420 -24.78 -17.02 -14.00
CA ILE A 420 -23.81 -16.74 -15.09
C ILE A 420 -22.38 -17.23 -14.80
N VAL A 421 -22.08 -17.70 -13.59
CA VAL A 421 -20.69 -17.90 -13.11
C VAL A 421 -20.00 -19.15 -13.69
N SER A 422 -20.76 -20.14 -14.16
CA SER A 422 -20.22 -21.32 -14.87
C SER A 422 -21.19 -21.75 -15.98
N PRO A 423 -20.71 -22.17 -17.17
CA PRO A 423 -21.55 -22.74 -18.22
C PRO A 423 -22.37 -23.95 -17.76
N GLU A 424 -21.92 -24.68 -16.74
CA GLU A 424 -22.64 -25.80 -16.11
C GLU A 424 -23.99 -25.37 -15.51
N ARG A 425 -24.16 -24.07 -15.23
CA ARG A 425 -25.38 -23.49 -14.65
C ARG A 425 -26.36 -22.95 -15.69
N PHE A 426 -25.94 -22.85 -16.95
CA PHE A 426 -26.79 -22.38 -18.04
C PHE A 426 -28.09 -23.21 -18.22
N PRO A 427 -28.10 -24.56 -18.09
CA PRO A 427 -29.32 -25.39 -18.21
C PRO A 427 -30.51 -24.93 -17.37
N PHE A 428 -30.28 -24.28 -16.22
CA PHE A 428 -31.34 -23.91 -15.28
C PHE A 428 -32.08 -22.62 -15.65
N TRP A 429 -31.56 -21.85 -16.61
CA TRP A 429 -32.15 -20.58 -17.07
C TRP A 429 -32.25 -20.43 -18.59
N GLN A 430 -32.08 -21.50 -19.37
CA GLN A 430 -32.17 -21.44 -20.85
C GLN A 430 -33.53 -20.97 -21.38
N GLN A 431 -34.58 -21.15 -20.59
CA GLN A 431 -35.95 -20.70 -20.84
C GLN A 431 -36.14 -19.18 -20.71
N THR A 432 -35.15 -18.44 -20.19
CA THR A 432 -35.24 -16.98 -19.98
C THR A 432 -34.91 -16.19 -21.24
N ALA A 433 -35.47 -14.98 -21.35
CA ALA A 433 -35.10 -14.03 -22.40
C ALA A 433 -33.67 -13.50 -22.20
N LEU A 434 -33.20 -13.39 -20.94
CA LEU A 434 -31.82 -13.04 -20.62
C LEU A 434 -30.81 -14.06 -21.18
N TYR A 435 -31.12 -15.36 -21.14
CA TYR A 435 -30.25 -16.38 -21.75
C TYR A 435 -30.15 -16.22 -23.26
N GLN A 436 -31.26 -15.90 -23.93
CA GLN A 436 -31.28 -15.66 -25.38
C GLN A 436 -30.42 -14.44 -25.74
N LEU A 437 -30.51 -13.34 -24.98
CA LEU A 437 -29.63 -12.18 -25.15
C LEU A 437 -28.15 -12.52 -24.91
N TYR A 438 -27.87 -13.30 -23.85
CA TYR A 438 -26.52 -13.73 -23.49
C TYR A 438 -25.87 -14.63 -24.56
N GLN A 439 -26.65 -15.49 -25.23
CA GLN A 439 -26.17 -16.37 -26.30
C GLN A 439 -25.99 -15.66 -27.66
N LEU A 440 -26.62 -14.49 -27.87
CA LEU A 440 -26.58 -13.75 -29.14
C LEU A 440 -25.37 -12.82 -29.29
N GLU A 441 -24.53 -12.69 -28.25
CA GLU A 441 -23.43 -11.70 -28.16
C GLU A 441 -23.86 -10.22 -28.36
N ASP A 442 -25.17 -9.91 -28.35
CA ASP A 442 -25.69 -8.52 -28.45
C ASP A 442 -25.56 -7.78 -27.10
N ALA A 443 -24.30 -7.55 -26.73
CA ALA A 443 -23.91 -6.75 -25.58
C ALA A 443 -24.49 -5.34 -25.64
N ASP A 444 -24.64 -4.77 -26.85
CA ASP A 444 -25.29 -3.48 -27.05
C ASP A 444 -26.77 -3.52 -26.61
N GLN A 445 -27.51 -4.59 -26.90
CA GLN A 445 -28.93 -4.73 -26.52
C GLN A 445 -29.06 -4.96 -25.02
N LEU A 446 -28.16 -5.73 -24.42
CA LEU A 446 -28.12 -5.88 -22.96
C LEU A 446 -27.78 -4.53 -22.31
N GLN A 447 -26.75 -3.82 -22.77
CA GLN A 447 -26.35 -2.52 -22.23
C GLN A 447 -27.43 -1.44 -22.40
N ARG A 448 -28.18 -1.46 -23.52
CA ARG A 448 -29.37 -0.62 -23.74
C ARG A 448 -30.55 -0.94 -22.81
N LEU A 449 -30.57 -2.10 -22.16
CA LEU A 449 -31.61 -2.51 -21.22
C LEU A 449 -31.19 -2.33 -19.75
N VAL A 450 -30.00 -2.82 -19.38
CA VAL A 450 -29.53 -2.92 -17.98
C VAL A 450 -28.42 -1.93 -17.61
N GLY A 451 -28.07 -1.01 -18.50
CA GLY A 451 -26.90 -0.14 -18.33
C GLY A 451 -25.58 -0.89 -18.56
N PRO A 452 -24.42 -0.25 -18.27
CA PRO A 452 -23.13 -0.96 -18.24
C PRO A 452 -23.10 -2.02 -17.12
N ALA A 453 -21.95 -2.66 -16.86
CA ALA A 453 -21.72 -3.37 -15.61
C ALA A 453 -21.11 -2.41 -14.57
N PRO A 454 -21.40 -2.54 -13.25
CA PRO A 454 -20.86 -1.62 -12.25
C PRO A 454 -19.36 -1.87 -12.02
N SER A 455 -18.56 -0.82 -11.91
CA SER A 455 -17.16 -0.97 -11.50
C SER A 455 -17.08 -1.41 -10.04
N LEU A 456 -16.31 -2.46 -9.75
CA LEU A 456 -16.05 -2.92 -8.38
C LEU A 456 -15.45 -1.83 -7.48
N SER A 457 -14.78 -0.82 -8.05
CA SER A 457 -14.23 0.33 -7.32
C SER A 457 -15.27 1.38 -6.91
N HIS A 458 -16.39 1.49 -7.65
CA HIS A 458 -17.37 2.56 -7.46
C HIS A 458 -18.70 2.04 -6.89
N TYR A 459 -19.09 0.81 -7.23
CA TYR A 459 -20.30 0.14 -6.75
C TYR A 459 -20.56 0.24 -5.23
N PRO A 460 -19.55 0.11 -4.33
CA PRO A 460 -19.78 0.26 -2.90
C PRO A 460 -20.23 1.67 -2.49
N HIS A 461 -19.80 2.71 -3.20
CA HIS A 461 -20.17 4.10 -2.96
C HIS A 461 -21.46 4.48 -3.71
N GLU A 462 -21.51 4.17 -5.00
CA GLU A 462 -22.60 4.57 -5.90
C GLU A 462 -23.93 3.87 -5.58
N VAL A 463 -23.88 2.61 -5.12
CA VAL A 463 -25.08 1.77 -4.92
C VAL A 463 -25.27 1.37 -3.46
N LEU A 464 -24.27 0.80 -2.78
CA LEU A 464 -24.46 0.26 -1.43
C LEU A 464 -24.46 1.30 -0.30
N GLN A 465 -23.81 2.46 -0.50
CA GLN A 465 -23.80 3.59 0.46
C GLN A 465 -24.84 4.66 0.11
N ASN A 466 -25.49 4.56 -1.05
CA ASN A 466 -26.45 5.54 -1.52
C ASN A 466 -27.85 5.22 -0.97
N VAL A 467 -28.25 5.95 0.08
CA VAL A 467 -29.50 5.74 0.82
C VAL A 467 -30.76 5.92 -0.04
N ASP A 468 -30.69 6.70 -1.12
CA ASP A 468 -31.81 6.89 -2.06
C ASP A 468 -32.04 5.66 -2.95
N ILE A 469 -31.05 4.77 -3.07
CA ILE A 469 -31.14 3.48 -3.80
C ILE A 469 -31.30 2.32 -2.82
N VAL A 470 -30.45 2.25 -1.79
CA VAL A 470 -30.40 1.18 -0.78
C VAL A 470 -30.62 1.80 0.60
N ASN A 471 -31.89 1.89 0.98
CA ASN A 471 -32.29 2.29 2.34
C ASN A 471 -32.06 1.15 3.37
N ASP A 472 -32.06 1.47 4.66
CA ASP A 472 -31.73 0.50 5.72
C ASP A 472 -32.53 -0.83 5.66
N PRO A 473 -33.85 -0.85 5.37
CA PRO A 473 -34.59 -2.09 5.12
C PRO A 473 -34.06 -2.93 3.96
N VAL A 474 -33.75 -2.30 2.82
CA VAL A 474 -33.21 -3.00 1.63
C VAL A 474 -31.77 -3.47 1.90
N PHE A 475 -30.96 -2.69 2.63
CA PHE A 475 -29.63 -3.10 3.07
C PHE A 475 -29.69 -4.32 3.99
N ALA A 476 -30.62 -4.35 4.94
CA ALA A 476 -30.84 -5.49 5.83
C ALA A 476 -31.28 -6.75 5.06
N ASP A 477 -32.19 -6.61 4.10
CA ASP A 477 -32.59 -7.72 3.21
C ASP A 477 -31.41 -8.21 2.33
N ILE A 478 -30.55 -7.32 1.82
CA ILE A 478 -29.33 -7.69 1.07
C ILE A 478 -28.38 -8.50 1.96
N CYS A 479 -28.11 -8.04 3.19
CA CYS A 479 -27.28 -8.76 4.14
C CYS A 479 -27.86 -10.14 4.48
N GLN A 480 -29.17 -10.21 4.78
CA GLN A 480 -29.84 -11.48 5.10
C GLN A 480 -29.86 -12.43 3.89
N LEU A 481 -29.99 -11.91 2.65
CA LEU A 481 -29.88 -12.73 1.43
C LEU A 481 -28.48 -13.34 1.30
N ILE A 482 -27.43 -12.53 1.47
CA ILE A 482 -26.03 -12.99 1.40
C ILE A 482 -25.74 -14.02 2.50
N GLU A 483 -26.21 -13.80 3.73
CA GLU A 483 -26.09 -14.77 4.83
C GLU A 483 -26.81 -16.09 4.52
N THR A 484 -28.03 -16.03 3.99
CA THR A 484 -28.80 -17.23 3.60
C THR A 484 -28.10 -17.98 2.46
N CYS A 485 -27.61 -17.28 1.43
CA CYS A 485 -26.84 -17.86 0.34
C CYS A 485 -25.48 -18.44 0.78
N ARG A 486 -24.86 -17.94 1.86
CA ARG A 486 -23.67 -18.53 2.49
C ARG A 486 -24.02 -19.78 3.30
N LEU A 487 -25.14 -19.77 4.03
CA LEU A 487 -25.64 -20.91 4.80
C LEU A 487 -25.98 -22.10 3.89
N ILE A 488 -26.63 -21.86 2.73
CA ILE A 488 -26.90 -22.89 1.72
C ILE A 488 -25.58 -23.59 1.30
N ARG A 489 -24.53 -22.84 0.95
CA ARG A 489 -23.22 -23.38 0.54
C ARG A 489 -22.47 -24.13 1.64
N GLN A 490 -22.74 -23.82 2.91
CA GLN A 490 -22.15 -24.51 4.05
C GLN A 490 -22.86 -25.84 4.36
N GLN A 491 -24.12 -26.01 3.93
CA GLN A 491 -24.94 -27.19 4.24
C GLN A 491 -25.10 -28.15 3.05
N PHE A 492 -24.90 -27.69 1.81
CA PHE A 492 -25.10 -28.47 0.58
C PHE A 492 -23.92 -28.32 -0.39
N SER A 493 -23.51 -29.43 -1.03
CA SER A 493 -22.40 -29.42 -2.00
C SER A 493 -22.77 -28.72 -3.31
N SER A 494 -21.78 -28.22 -4.06
CA SER A 494 -22.03 -27.65 -5.38
C SER A 494 -22.72 -28.63 -6.34
N THR A 495 -22.51 -29.95 -6.18
CA THR A 495 -23.18 -31.01 -6.95
C THR A 495 -24.62 -31.30 -6.51
N GLN A 496 -25.02 -30.90 -5.30
CA GLN A 496 -26.42 -30.94 -4.85
C GLN A 496 -27.19 -29.67 -5.27
N LEU A 497 -26.51 -28.52 -5.29
CA LEU A 497 -27.09 -27.24 -5.70
C LEU A 497 -27.20 -27.14 -7.23
N TRP A 498 -26.16 -27.57 -7.94
CA TRP A 498 -26.05 -27.52 -9.40
C TRP A 498 -25.80 -28.95 -9.93
N PRO A 499 -26.81 -29.82 -9.95
CA PRO A 499 -26.67 -31.18 -10.46
C PRO A 499 -26.40 -31.14 -11.96
N ALA A 500 -25.33 -31.79 -12.42
CA ALA A 500 -25.06 -31.91 -13.85
C ALA A 500 -26.27 -32.54 -14.57
N GLY A 501 -26.67 -31.95 -15.70
CA GLY A 501 -27.79 -32.45 -16.50
C GLY A 501 -27.54 -33.87 -17.01
N PRO A 502 -28.60 -34.60 -17.43
CA PRO A 502 -28.43 -35.91 -18.06
C PRO A 502 -27.49 -35.81 -19.27
N SER A 503 -26.49 -36.68 -19.29
CA SER A 503 -25.38 -36.69 -20.27
C SER A 503 -25.75 -37.36 -21.60
#